data_AF-A0A8H7K4I1-F1
#
_entry.id   AF-A0A8H7K4I1-F1
#
_cell.length_a   1.000
_cell.length_b   1.000
_cell.length_c   1.000
_cell.angle_alpha   90.00
_cell.angle_beta   90.00
_cell.angle_gamma   90.00
#
_symmetry.space_group_name_H-M   'P 1'
#
loop_
_entity.id
_entity.type
_entity.pdbx_description
1 polymer ?
#
loop_
_entity_poly.entity_id
_entity_poly.type
_entity_poly.pdbx_seq_one_letter_code
_entity_poly.pdbx_strand_id
1 'polypeptide(L)'
;MGSQFHFFPDLPYDLRHKIYILATPSRIVRLEEGPVDIKDKGAWKQQGWKSYFEYAFQKFRARMTEDTHNWNVRLHPDLAHFAHNWRLRIPWSSRRYKQTKLEDYGFQSSLPQYEPWEPTDNAPSIPIEWLLNFPQLAFELTREGCMYSIAAIPPYYMFVPNLAKP
;
A
#
# COMPACT_ATOMS: atom_id res chain seq x y z
N MET A 1 -23.68 19.65 -33.17
CA MET A 1 -23.93 18.45 -33.99
C MET A 1 -23.46 17.24 -33.19
N GLY A 2 -24.37 16.40 -32.71
CA GLY A 2 -24.01 15.20 -31.95
C GLY A 2 -23.73 14.05 -32.90
N SER A 3 -22.50 13.56 -32.95
CA SER A 3 -22.14 12.37 -33.72
C SER A 3 -22.72 11.13 -33.02
N GLN A 4 -23.71 10.48 -33.64
CA GLN A 4 -24.22 9.21 -33.17
C GLN A 4 -23.19 8.12 -33.49
N PHE A 5 -22.48 7.64 -32.48
CA PHE A 5 -21.53 6.54 -32.65
C PHE A 5 -22.25 5.19 -32.55
N HIS A 6 -22.04 4.32 -33.53
CA HIS A 6 -22.69 3.02 -33.64
C HIS A 6 -21.92 1.93 -32.89
N PHE A 7 -22.64 1.09 -32.13
CA PHE A 7 -22.04 -0.08 -31.47
C PHE A 7 -21.87 -1.23 -32.47
N PHE A 8 -20.81 -2.01 -32.33
CA PHE A 8 -20.50 -3.15 -33.20
C PHE A 8 -20.47 -4.47 -32.40
N PRO A 9 -21.58 -4.94 -31.82
CA PRO A 9 -21.60 -6.09 -30.89
C PRO A 9 -21.17 -7.42 -31.53
N ASP A 10 -21.22 -7.53 -32.86
CA ASP A 10 -20.90 -8.78 -33.57
C ASP A 10 -19.41 -8.89 -33.96
N LEU A 11 -18.63 -7.81 -33.82
CA LEU A 11 -17.19 -7.85 -34.08
C LEU A 11 -16.43 -8.54 -32.93
N PRO A 12 -15.31 -9.24 -33.21
CA PRO A 12 -14.39 -9.72 -32.18
C PRO A 12 -13.97 -8.62 -31.19
N TYR A 13 -13.75 -8.99 -29.93
CA TYR A 13 -13.42 -8.05 -28.85
C TYR A 13 -12.27 -7.11 -29.21
N ASP A 14 -11.17 -7.64 -29.76
CA ASP A 14 -9.98 -6.84 -30.09
C ASP A 14 -10.27 -5.75 -31.13
N LEU A 15 -11.13 -6.03 -32.11
CA LEU A 15 -11.54 -5.07 -33.11
C LEU A 15 -12.47 -4.02 -32.51
N ARG A 16 -13.45 -4.43 -31.69
CA ARG A 16 -14.33 -3.49 -30.96
C ARG A 16 -13.53 -2.56 -30.08
N HIS A 17 -12.60 -3.11 -29.30
CA HIS A 17 -11.75 -2.36 -28.38
C HIS A 17 -10.92 -1.30 -29.13
N LYS A 18 -10.27 -1.68 -30.24
CA LYS A 18 -9.52 -0.72 -31.07
C LYS A 18 -10.41 0.37 -31.66
N ILE A 19 -11.56 0.01 -32.21
CA ILE A 19 -12.51 0.97 -32.77
C ILE A 19 -13.00 1.95 -31.70
N TYR A 20 -13.35 1.45 -30.51
CA TYR A 20 -13.85 2.28 -29.40
C TYR A 20 -12.76 3.16 -28.79
N ILE A 21 -11.53 2.69 -28.68
CA ILE A 21 -10.38 3.54 -28.27
C ILE A 21 -10.18 4.67 -29.27
N LEU A 22 -10.11 4.36 -30.57
CA LEU A 22 -9.83 5.36 -31.60
C LEU A 22 -10.98 6.35 -31.78
N ALA A 23 -12.21 5.92 -31.56
CA ALA A 23 -13.39 6.77 -31.65
C ALA A 23 -13.66 7.59 -30.38
N THR A 24 -13.07 7.23 -29.25
CA THR A 24 -13.18 8.01 -28.03
C THR A 24 -12.15 9.15 -28.09
N PRO A 25 -12.57 10.43 -28.17
CA PRO A 25 -11.61 11.52 -28.16
C PRO A 25 -10.80 11.51 -26.86
N SER A 26 -9.50 11.81 -26.98
CA SER A 26 -8.62 11.97 -25.83
C SER A 26 -9.20 13.01 -24.89
N ARG A 27 -9.35 12.66 -23.61
CA ARG A 27 -9.93 13.55 -22.60
C ARG A 27 -9.08 13.55 -21.35
N ILE A 28 -8.94 14.73 -20.75
CA ILE A 28 -8.26 14.90 -19.47
C ILE A 28 -9.28 14.56 -18.38
N VAL A 29 -8.95 13.55 -17.57
CA VAL A 29 -9.79 13.09 -16.48
C VAL A 29 -9.15 13.52 -15.16
N ARG A 30 -9.93 14.20 -14.32
CA ARG A 30 -9.48 14.51 -12.96
C ARG A 30 -9.64 13.25 -12.11
N LEU A 31 -8.51 12.75 -11.62
CA LEU A 31 -8.46 11.64 -10.69
C LEU A 31 -8.36 12.18 -9.27
N GLU A 32 -9.14 11.59 -8.36
CA GLU A 32 -9.08 11.84 -6.93
C GLU A 32 -8.68 10.55 -6.23
N GLU A 33 -7.62 10.60 -5.44
CA GLU A 33 -7.22 9.47 -4.62
C GLU A 33 -8.08 9.39 -3.35
N GLY A 34 -8.41 8.17 -2.94
CA GLY A 34 -9.23 7.93 -1.75
C GLY A 34 -9.07 6.52 -1.19
N PRO A 35 -9.91 6.13 -0.21
CA PRO A 35 -9.82 4.83 0.44
C PRO A 35 -10.14 3.69 -0.51
N VAL A 36 -9.63 2.49 -0.19
CA VAL A 36 -9.96 1.27 -0.91
C VAL A 36 -11.42 0.88 -0.71
N ASP A 37 -11.91 0.94 0.54
CA ASP A 37 -13.33 0.73 0.81
C ASP A 37 -14.14 1.98 0.45
N ILE A 38 -15.05 1.82 -0.50
CA ILE A 38 -15.97 2.87 -0.94
C ILE A 38 -16.85 3.35 0.22
N LYS A 39 -17.14 2.49 1.21
CA LYS A 39 -17.93 2.88 2.41
C LYS A 39 -17.20 3.89 3.27
N ASP A 40 -15.87 3.86 3.28
CA ASP A 40 -15.03 4.82 4.00
C ASP A 40 -14.95 6.16 3.24
N LYS A 41 -15.45 6.24 2.00
CA LYS A 41 -15.41 7.46 1.18
C LYS A 41 -16.26 8.57 1.80
N GLY A 42 -15.60 9.64 2.24
CA GLY A 42 -16.24 10.78 2.88
C GLY A 42 -16.46 10.63 4.39
N ALA A 43 -16.14 9.47 4.99
CA ALA A 43 -16.22 9.27 6.44
C ALA A 43 -15.34 10.27 7.21
N TRP A 44 -14.15 10.59 6.67
CA TRP A 44 -13.24 11.57 7.24
C TRP A 44 -13.84 12.98 7.30
N LYS A 45 -14.67 13.36 6.31
CA LYS A 45 -15.35 14.67 6.28
C LYS A 45 -16.38 14.78 7.41
N GLN A 46 -17.11 13.69 7.69
CA GLN A 46 -18.09 13.64 8.78
C GLN A 46 -17.42 13.76 10.15
N GLN A 47 -16.19 13.26 10.26
CA GLN A 47 -15.36 13.37 11.46
C GLN A 47 -14.59 14.70 11.54
N GLY A 48 -14.81 15.64 10.62
CA GLY A 48 -14.21 16.98 10.64
C GLY A 48 -12.76 17.05 10.14
N TRP A 49 -12.23 16.00 9.52
CA TRP A 49 -10.88 16.02 8.94
C TRP A 49 -10.84 16.85 7.66
N LYS A 50 -9.77 17.64 7.52
CA LYS A 50 -9.53 18.47 6.32
C LYS A 50 -9.01 17.66 5.15
N SER A 51 -8.20 16.65 5.43
CA SER A 51 -7.59 15.78 4.41
C SER A 51 -7.90 14.30 4.68
N TYR A 52 -8.17 13.56 3.60
CA TYR A 52 -8.25 12.10 3.66
C TYR A 52 -6.92 11.50 4.14
N PHE A 53 -5.79 12.03 3.69
CA PHE A 53 -4.47 11.51 4.04
C PHE A 53 -4.13 11.71 5.51
N GLU A 54 -4.55 12.83 6.11
CA GLU A 54 -4.38 13.05 7.55
C GLU A 54 -5.19 12.02 8.35
N TYR A 55 -6.45 11.80 7.96
CA TYR A 55 -7.30 10.79 8.57
C TYR A 55 -6.73 9.38 8.41
N ALA A 56 -6.27 9.02 7.21
CA ALA A 56 -5.70 7.72 6.92
C ALA A 56 -4.38 7.49 7.68
N PHE A 57 -3.52 8.51 7.76
CA PHE A 57 -2.30 8.46 8.56
C PHE A 57 -2.60 8.31 10.04
N GLN A 58 -3.59 9.04 10.57
CA GLN A 58 -4.03 8.91 11.96
C GLN A 58 -4.52 7.47 12.24
N LYS A 59 -5.33 6.90 11.35
CA LYS A 59 -5.82 5.52 11.45
C LYS A 59 -4.67 4.51 11.37
N PHE A 60 -3.71 4.71 10.48
CA PHE A 60 -2.49 3.90 10.38
C PHE A 60 -1.66 3.96 11.66
N ARG A 61 -1.43 5.16 12.19
CA ARG A 61 -0.67 5.36 13.43
C ARG A 61 -1.37 4.72 14.61
N ALA A 62 -2.68 4.92 14.74
CA ALA A 62 -3.50 4.29 15.78
C ALA A 62 -3.36 2.77 15.72
N ARG A 63 -3.47 2.16 14.52
CA ARG A 63 -3.20 0.72 14.35
C ARG A 63 -1.81 0.35 14.87
N MET A 64 -0.77 1.06 14.43
CA MET A 64 0.64 0.81 14.81
C MET A 64 0.94 0.98 16.31
N THR A 65 0.20 1.84 17.02
CA THR A 65 0.45 2.13 18.43
C THR A 65 -0.52 1.47 19.40
N GLU A 66 -1.71 1.10 18.95
CA GLU A 66 -2.69 0.41 19.78
C GLU A 66 -2.37 -1.09 19.81
N ASP A 67 -2.08 -1.62 21.01
CA ASP A 67 -1.89 -3.05 21.30
C ASP A 67 -3.12 -3.94 20.95
N THR A 68 -4.18 -3.35 20.39
CA THR A 68 -5.47 -3.99 20.09
C THR A 68 -5.54 -4.59 18.69
N HIS A 69 -4.67 -4.19 17.75
CA HIS A 69 -4.50 -5.01 16.55
C HIS A 69 -3.88 -6.33 16.97
N ASN A 70 -4.62 -7.41 16.76
CA ASN A 70 -4.27 -8.78 17.12
C ASN A 70 -3.11 -9.31 16.25
N TRP A 71 -2.04 -8.53 16.12
CA TRP A 71 -0.71 -9.08 15.96
C TRP A 71 -0.48 -9.92 17.20
N ASN A 72 -0.87 -11.19 17.15
CA ASN A 72 -0.36 -12.21 18.06
C ASN A 72 1.15 -12.42 17.87
N VAL A 73 1.90 -11.36 17.58
CA VAL A 73 3.32 -11.28 17.81
C VAL A 73 3.47 -11.02 19.31
N ARG A 74 3.09 -12.01 20.12
CA ARG A 74 3.63 -12.10 21.47
C ARG A 74 5.12 -12.32 21.27
N LEU A 75 5.89 -11.24 21.35
CA LEU A 75 7.33 -11.35 21.37
C LEU A 75 7.67 -12.30 22.52
N HIS A 76 8.35 -13.40 22.22
CA HIS A 76 8.84 -14.29 23.26
C HIS A 76 9.62 -13.43 24.26
N PRO A 77 9.45 -13.59 25.59
CA PRO A 77 10.12 -12.73 26.58
C PRO A 77 11.64 -12.66 26.35
N ASP A 78 12.24 -13.73 25.84
CA ASP A 78 13.67 -13.78 25.49
C ASP A 78 14.02 -12.90 24.27
N LEU A 79 13.12 -12.76 23.29
CA LEU A 79 13.32 -11.89 22.13
C LEU A 79 13.28 -10.41 22.51
N ALA A 80 12.68 -10.10 23.64
CA ALA A 80 12.51 -8.74 24.06
C ALA A 80 13.89 -8.11 24.41
N HIS A 81 14.85 -8.90 24.89
CA HIS A 81 16.25 -8.49 25.03
C HIS A 81 16.94 -8.07 23.72
N PHE A 82 16.41 -8.47 22.57
CA PHE A 82 16.91 -8.10 21.25
C PHE A 82 16.13 -6.93 20.61
N ALA A 83 15.10 -6.43 21.28
CA ALA A 83 14.32 -5.30 20.77
C ALA A 83 15.18 -4.02 20.74
N HIS A 84 15.07 -3.25 19.65
CA HIS A 84 15.90 -2.06 19.40
C HIS A 84 15.79 -1.01 20.52
N ASN A 85 14.61 -0.89 21.13
CA ASN A 85 14.32 0.02 22.24
C ASN A 85 14.85 -0.46 23.61
N TRP A 86 15.28 -1.72 23.74
CA TRP A 86 15.82 -2.27 24.99
C TRP A 86 17.27 -1.83 25.22
N ARG A 87 18.02 -1.44 24.18
CA ARG A 87 19.43 -1.02 24.30
C ARG A 87 19.65 0.10 25.33
N LEU A 88 18.65 0.96 25.53
CA LEU A 88 18.65 2.04 26.52
C LEU A 88 18.37 1.58 27.97
N ARG A 89 17.83 0.37 28.14
CA ARG A 89 17.43 -0.22 29.43
C ARG A 89 18.42 -1.26 29.95
N ILE A 90 19.43 -1.62 29.16
CA ILE A 90 20.49 -2.53 29.63
C ILE A 90 21.46 -1.71 30.48
N PRO A 91 21.69 -2.04 31.76
CA PRO A 91 22.73 -1.40 32.54
C PRO A 91 24.09 -1.84 31.99
N TRP A 92 24.77 -0.95 31.26
CA TRP A 92 26.12 -1.16 30.68
C TRP A 92 27.24 -1.20 31.75
N SER A 93 26.97 -1.76 32.93
CA SER A 93 27.98 -1.92 33.99
C SER A 93 28.80 -3.22 33.84
N SER A 94 28.45 -4.13 32.95
CA SER A 94 29.21 -5.36 32.72
C SER A 94 30.12 -5.23 31.49
N ARG A 95 31.37 -4.80 31.71
CA ARG A 95 32.48 -4.83 30.73
C ARG A 95 32.83 -6.23 30.18
N ARG A 96 31.98 -7.25 30.32
CA ARG A 96 32.32 -8.66 30.09
C ARG A 96 31.52 -9.37 28.99
N TYR A 97 30.49 -8.75 28.42
CA TYR A 97 29.68 -9.40 27.40
C TYR A 97 29.86 -8.69 26.06
N LYS A 98 30.84 -9.17 25.28
CA LYS A 98 30.95 -8.84 23.86
C LYS A 98 29.86 -9.65 23.15
N GLN A 99 28.93 -8.98 22.48
CA GLN A 99 27.90 -9.65 21.70
C GLN A 99 28.59 -10.50 20.61
N THR A 100 28.48 -11.82 20.73
CA THR A 100 28.94 -12.81 19.75
C THR A 100 27.94 -12.85 18.58
N LYS A 101 28.44 -13.02 17.35
CA LYS A 101 27.57 -13.18 16.18
C LYS A 101 26.95 -14.57 16.18
N LEU A 102 25.81 -14.73 15.50
CA LEU A 102 25.23 -16.06 15.26
C LEU A 102 26.20 -16.99 14.50
N GLU A 103 27.07 -16.41 13.67
CA GLU A 103 28.20 -17.09 13.01
C GLU A 103 29.11 -17.83 14.00
N ASP A 104 29.31 -17.29 15.22
CA ASP A 104 30.16 -17.89 16.26
C ASP A 104 29.55 -19.19 16.83
N TYR A 105 28.25 -19.41 16.62
CA TYR A 105 27.53 -20.62 17.04
C TYR A 105 27.24 -21.57 15.87
N GLY A 106 27.88 -21.36 14.72
CA GLY A 106 27.74 -22.23 13.55
C GLY A 106 26.47 -21.98 12.72
N PHE A 107 25.70 -20.92 13.00
CA PHE A 107 24.62 -20.49 12.12
C PHE A 107 25.22 -19.76 10.92
N GLN A 108 25.20 -20.41 9.76
CA GLN A 108 25.58 -19.81 8.49
C GLN A 108 24.34 -19.68 7.62
N SER A 109 23.73 -18.49 7.59
CA SER A 109 22.79 -18.15 6.51
C SER A 109 23.62 -17.73 5.30
N SER A 110 23.92 -18.69 4.41
CA SER A 110 24.60 -18.41 3.15
C SER A 110 23.65 -17.88 2.07
N LEU A 111 22.34 -17.92 2.33
CA LEU A 111 21.34 -17.40 1.42
C LEU A 111 21.22 -15.89 1.61
N PRO A 112 21.42 -15.08 0.55
CA PRO A 112 21.10 -13.67 0.61
C PRO A 112 19.62 -13.51 0.95
N GLN A 113 19.31 -12.51 1.77
CA GLN A 113 17.93 -12.14 2.02
C GLN A 113 17.27 -11.83 0.68
N TYR A 114 16.12 -12.44 0.40
CA TYR A 114 15.39 -12.20 -0.84
C TYR A 114 14.99 -10.72 -0.90
N GLU A 115 15.58 -9.99 -1.85
CA GLU A 115 15.16 -8.65 -2.21
C GLU A 115 14.32 -8.73 -3.49
N PRO A 116 13.17 -8.04 -3.56
CA PRO A 116 12.30 -8.06 -4.74
C PRO A 116 12.96 -7.42 -5.99
N TRP A 117 14.02 -6.64 -5.81
CA TRP A 117 14.86 -6.07 -6.87
C TRP A 117 16.29 -5.89 -6.35
N GLU A 118 17.27 -5.84 -7.25
CA GLU A 118 18.65 -5.47 -6.90
C GLU A 118 18.72 -3.95 -6.60
N PRO A 119 19.28 -3.54 -5.46
CA PRO A 119 19.39 -2.14 -5.10
C PRO A 119 20.25 -1.37 -6.11
N THR A 120 19.76 -0.23 -6.58
CA THR A 120 20.48 0.67 -7.48
C THR A 120 20.41 2.10 -6.96
N ASP A 121 21.22 3.02 -7.49
CA ASP A 121 21.19 4.44 -7.08
C ASP A 121 19.79 5.07 -7.27
N ASN A 122 19.03 4.59 -8.27
CA ASN A 122 17.67 5.05 -8.54
C ASN A 122 16.59 4.36 -7.68
N ALA A 123 16.90 3.18 -7.13
CA ALA A 123 16.01 2.38 -6.29
C ALA A 123 16.81 1.75 -5.15
N PRO A 124 17.23 2.55 -4.15
CA PRO A 124 18.06 2.07 -3.06
C PRO A 124 17.28 1.08 -2.18
N SER A 125 18.00 0.16 -1.53
CA SER A 125 17.43 -0.66 -0.46
C SER A 125 17.04 0.25 0.70
N ILE A 126 15.80 0.12 1.18
CA ILE A 126 15.27 0.93 2.28
C ILE A 126 15.30 0.07 3.55
N PRO A 127 16.20 0.33 4.51
CA PRO A 127 16.26 -0.44 5.74
C PRO A 127 14.98 -0.28 6.57
N ILE A 128 14.45 -1.39 7.09
CA ILE A 128 13.25 -1.38 7.94
C ILE A 128 13.48 -0.51 9.20
N GLU A 129 14.68 -0.57 9.80
CA GLU A 129 15.04 0.27 10.95
C GLU A 129 14.94 1.77 10.64
N TRP A 130 15.25 2.16 9.41
CA TRP A 130 15.11 3.55 8.98
C TRP A 130 13.62 3.94 8.91
N LEU A 131 12.77 3.11 8.30
CA LEU A 131 11.32 3.36 8.21
C LEU A 131 10.64 3.49 9.57
N LEU A 132 11.09 2.75 10.58
CA LEU A 132 10.58 2.86 11.96
C LEU A 132 10.78 4.26 12.55
N ASN A 133 11.84 4.95 12.17
CA ASN A 133 12.12 6.33 12.61
C ASN A 133 11.31 7.37 11.82
N PHE A 134 10.76 7.01 10.66
CA PHE A 134 10.02 7.91 9.76
C PHE A 134 8.63 7.36 9.43
N PRO A 135 7.69 7.34 10.40
CA PRO A 135 6.38 6.72 10.22
C PRO A 135 5.53 7.36 9.12
N GLN A 136 5.72 8.66 8.85
CA GLN A 136 5.03 9.36 7.75
C GLN A 136 5.48 8.84 6.37
N LEU A 137 6.78 8.64 6.19
CA LEU A 137 7.34 8.07 4.96
C LEU A 137 6.93 6.60 4.80
N ALA A 138 6.97 5.84 5.89
CA ALA A 138 6.50 4.46 5.89
C ALA A 138 5.02 4.37 5.47
N PHE A 139 4.17 5.27 5.99
CA PHE A 139 2.78 5.37 5.55
C PHE A 139 2.66 5.66 4.05
N GLU A 140 3.36 6.66 3.52
CA GLU A 140 3.27 6.97 2.08
C GLU A 140 3.72 5.81 1.19
N LEU A 141 4.76 5.07 1.59
CA LEU A 141 5.27 3.92 0.83
C LEU A 141 4.35 2.69 0.89
N THR A 142 3.64 2.52 2.01
CA THR A 142 2.84 1.31 2.27
C THR A 142 1.34 1.53 2.18
N ARG A 143 0.86 2.78 2.05
CA ARG A 143 -0.58 3.04 2.07
C ARG A 143 -1.26 2.44 0.85
N GLU A 144 -2.37 1.79 1.12
CA GLU A 144 -3.28 1.36 0.07
C GLU A 144 -4.19 2.52 -0.32
N GLY A 145 -4.44 2.66 -1.62
CA GLY A 145 -5.29 3.71 -2.17
C GLY A 145 -6.02 3.26 -3.41
N CYS A 146 -7.12 3.94 -3.73
CA CYS A 146 -7.82 3.78 -4.99
C CYS A 146 -7.98 5.12 -5.68
N MET A 147 -7.91 5.11 -7.01
CA MET A 147 -8.15 6.29 -7.84
C MET A 147 -9.62 6.32 -8.25
N TYR A 148 -10.27 7.45 -7.95
CA TYR A 148 -11.64 7.72 -8.30
C TYR A 148 -11.71 8.75 -9.43
N SER A 149 -12.71 8.60 -10.28
CA SER A 149 -13.00 9.57 -11.34
C SER A 149 -14.49 9.87 -11.36
N ILE A 150 -14.83 11.14 -11.57
CA ILE A 150 -16.21 11.59 -11.80
C ILE A 150 -16.52 11.59 -13.31
N ALA A 151 -15.51 11.41 -14.16
CA ALA A 151 -15.73 11.39 -15.60
C ALA A 151 -16.60 10.19 -15.99
N ALA A 152 -17.67 10.46 -16.72
CA ALA A 152 -18.56 9.42 -17.22
C ALA A 152 -17.74 8.36 -17.98
N ILE A 153 -17.86 7.10 -17.57
CA ILE A 153 -17.27 5.99 -18.33
C ILE A 153 -17.94 6.00 -19.70
N PRO A 154 -17.18 6.03 -20.82
CA PRO A 154 -17.80 6.05 -22.11
C PRO A 154 -18.61 4.76 -22.27
N PRO A 155 -19.83 4.82 -22.81
CA PRO A 155 -20.78 3.69 -22.80
C PRO A 155 -20.23 2.43 -23.49
N TYR A 156 -19.23 2.61 -24.37
CA TYR A 156 -18.54 1.54 -25.09
C TYR A 156 -17.54 0.73 -24.26
N TYR A 157 -17.17 1.19 -23.06
CA TYR A 157 -16.28 0.48 -22.12
C TYR A 157 -17.04 -0.27 -21.01
N MET A 158 -18.35 -0.06 -20.86
CA MET A 158 -19.17 -0.86 -19.97
C MET A 158 -19.42 -2.23 -20.60
N PHE A 159 -18.57 -3.21 -20.27
CA PHE A 159 -19.02 -4.59 -20.28
C PHE A 159 -20.03 -4.73 -19.13
N VAL A 160 -21.32 -4.70 -19.44
CA VAL A 160 -22.33 -5.28 -18.56
C VAL A 160 -22.30 -6.77 -18.84
N PRO A 161 -21.69 -7.63 -17.99
CA PRO A 161 -22.00 -9.03 -18.07
C PRO A 161 -23.49 -9.15 -17.83
N ASN A 162 -24.20 -9.76 -18.78
CA ASN A 162 -25.61 -10.05 -18.68
C ASN A 162 -25.93 -10.55 -17.26
N LEU A 163 -26.60 -9.71 -16.47
CA LEU A 163 -27.44 -10.20 -15.39
C LEU A 163 -28.57 -10.95 -16.09
N ALA A 164 -28.33 -12.24 -16.27
CA ALA A 164 -29.38 -13.18 -16.57
C ALA A 164 -30.46 -13.01 -15.49
N LYS A 165 -31.67 -12.71 -15.98
CA LYS A 165 -32.96 -12.79 -15.30
C LYS A 165 -33.12 -14.09 -14.50
N PRO A 166 -34.02 -14.13 -13.51
CA PRO A 166 -35.47 -14.17 -13.78
C PRO A 166 -36.18 -12.81 -13.68
#